data_AF-A0A662GJT5-F1
#
_entry.id   AF-A0A662GJT5-F1
#
_cell.length_a   1.000
_cell.length_b   1.000
_cell.length_c   1.000
_cell.angle_alpha   90.00
_cell.angle_beta   90.00
_cell.angle_gamma   90.00
#
_symmetry.space_group_name_H-M   'P 1'
#
loop_
_entity.id
_entity.type
_entity.pdbx_description
1 polymer ?
#
loop_
_entity_poly.entity_id
_entity_poly.type
_entity_poly.pdbx_seq_one_letter_code
_entity_poly.pdbx_strand_id
1 'polypeptide(L)' 'MYAMFIQFLPIIVVLVGVAIGFIIALAISFWVFRDAKKRGIENPLLWAVVVFFTGIIGLIIYFFFIRPKKETVPPPPP' A
#
# COMPACT_ATOMS: atom_id res chain seq x y z
N MET A 1 25.34 -13.09 -32.25
CA MET A 1 25.56 -12.84 -30.80
C MET A 1 24.54 -11.84 -30.24
N TYR A 2 24.40 -10.63 -30.80
CA TYR A 2 23.44 -9.59 -30.35
C TYR A 2 21.96 -9.99 -30.45
N ALA A 3 21.56 -10.70 -31.51
CA ALA A 3 20.18 -11.17 -31.69
C ALA A 3 19.69 -12.11 -30.58
N MET A 4 20.60 -12.88 -29.95
CA MET A 4 20.27 -13.78 -28.84
C MET A 4 20.08 -13.04 -27.51
N PHE A 5 20.52 -11.78 -27.37
CA PHE A 5 20.28 -10.98 -26.15
C PHE A 5 18.95 -10.21 -26.21
N ILE A 6 18.52 -9.79 -27.40
CA ILE A 6 17.27 -9.04 -27.59
C ILE A 6 16.03 -9.86 -27.19
N GLN A 7 16.04 -11.18 -27.38
CA GLN A 7 14.93 -12.05 -26.98
C GLN A 7 14.69 -12.09 -25.45
N PHE A 8 15.73 -11.86 -24.64
CA PHE A 8 15.64 -11.86 -23.17
C PHE A 8 15.28 -10.49 -22.59
N LEU A 9 15.50 -9.43 -23.36
CA LEU A 9 15.17 -8.05 -22.97
C LEU A 9 13.72 -7.86 -22.48
N PRO A 10 12.67 -8.35 -23.17
CA PRO A 10 11.30 -8.18 -22.68
C PRO A 10 11.04 -8.89 -21.36
N ILE A 11 11.66 -10.07 -21.15
CA ILE A 11 11.53 -10.82 -19.89
C ILE A 11 12.16 -10.03 -18.75
N ILE A 12 13.36 -9.48 -18.96
CA ILE A 12 14.04 -8.64 -17.96
C ILE A 12 13.19 -7.42 -17.61
N VAL A 13 12.62 -6.73 -18.60
CA VAL A 13 11.75 -5.57 -18.37
C VAL A 13 10.52 -5.94 -17.53
N VAL A 14 9.87 -7.07 -17.83
CA VAL A 14 8.72 -7.55 -17.06
C VAL A 14 9.13 -7.90 -15.62
N LEU A 15 10.25 -8.60 -15.43
CA LEU A 15 10.72 -8.96 -14.09
C LEU A 15 11.06 -7.73 -13.25
N VAL A 16 11.71 -6.72 -13.84
CA VAL A 16 11.99 -5.44 -13.17
C VAL A 16 10.69 -4.72 -12.82
N GLY A 17 9.71 -4.68 -13.74
CA GLY A 17 8.41 -4.08 -13.49
C GLY A 17 7.66 -4.75 -12.33
N VAL A 18 7.64 -6.09 -12.30
CA VAL A 18 7.03 -6.86 -11.21
C VAL A 18 7.75 -6.61 -9.88
N ALA A 19 9.08 -6.60 -9.88
CA ALA A 19 9.87 -6.31 -8.68
C ALA A 19 9.57 -4.91 -8.12
N ILE A 20 9.50 -3.89 -8.98
CA ILE A 20 9.15 -2.52 -8.59
C ILE A 20 7.73 -2.48 -8.02
N GLY A 21 6.76 -3.09 -8.70
CA GLY A 21 5.37 -3.15 -8.23
C GLY A 21 5.24 -3.83 -6.87
N PHE A 22 5.97 -4.92 -6.66
CA PHE A 22 6.01 -5.65 -5.39
C PHE A 22 6.62 -4.81 -4.25
N ILE A 23 7.71 -4.10 -4.51
CA ILE A 23 8.32 -3.19 -3.53
C ILE A 23 7.35 -2.06 -3.15
N ILE A 24 6.64 -1.49 -4.12
CA ILE A 24 5.62 -0.46 -3.87
C ILE A 24 4.49 -1.03 -3.01
N ALA A 25 3.98 -2.22 -3.33
CA ALA A 25 2.93 -2.88 -2.55
C ALA A 25 3.37 -3.13 -1.10
N LEU A 26 4.62 -3.58 -0.89
CA LEU A 26 5.19 -3.75 0.44
C LEU A 26 5.33 -2.41 1.19
N ALA A 27 5.82 -1.36 0.53
CA ALA A 27 5.98 -0.05 1.13
C ALA A 27 4.63 0.55 1.57
N ILE A 28 3.60 0.42 0.73
CA ILE A 28 2.23 0.83 1.04
C ILE A 28 1.68 0.02 2.23
N SER A 29 1.85 -1.30 2.21
CA SER A 29 1.34 -2.17 3.28
C SER A 29 2.02 -1.88 4.62
N PHE A 30 3.33 -1.65 4.60
CA PHE A 30 4.08 -1.22 5.76
C PHE A 30 3.64 0.16 6.27
N TRP A 31 3.31 1.08 5.35
CA TRP A 31 2.74 2.38 5.72
C TRP A 31 1.38 2.22 6.40
N VAL A 32 0.49 1.37 5.87
CA VAL A 32 -0.82 1.05 6.48
C VAL A 32 -0.66 0.46 7.87
N PHE A 33 0.26 -0.49 8.05
CA PHE A 33 0.58 -1.05 9.37
C PHE A 33 0.97 0.04 10.37
N ARG A 34 1.85 0.97 9.97
CA ARG A 34 2.31 2.07 10.84
C ARG A 34 1.20 3.08 11.12
N ASP A 35 0.38 3.42 10.13
CA ASP A 35 -0.77 4.32 10.31
C ASP A 35 -1.81 3.70 11.26
N ALA A 36 -2.12 2.41 11.08
CA ALA A 36 -3.05 1.68 11.95
C ALA A 36 -2.54 1.62 13.39
N LYS A 37 -1.26 1.30 13.59
CA LYS A 37 -0.63 1.28 14.92
C LYS A 37 -0.64 2.66 15.59
N LYS A 38 -0.40 3.74 14.84
CA LYS A 38 -0.44 5.12 15.35
C LYS A 38 -1.84 5.58 15.75
N ARG A 39 -2.87 5.03 15.11
CA ARG A 39 -4.28 5.38 15.34
C ARG A 39 -4.98 4.48 16.35
N GLY A 40 -4.28 3.48 16.89
CA GLY A 40 -4.88 2.50 17.79
C GLY A 40 -5.94 1.62 17.11
N ILE A 41 -5.86 1.44 15.79
CA ILE A 41 -6.78 0.56 15.06
C ILE A 41 -6.51 -0.90 15.49
N GLU A 42 -7.57 -1.66 15.73
CA GLU A 42 -7.48 -3.08 16.06
C GLU A 42 -6.86 -3.87 14.90
N ASN A 43 -5.99 -4.84 15.25
CA ASN A 43 -5.30 -5.70 14.30
C ASN A 43 -4.57 -4.96 13.14
N PRO A 44 -3.57 -4.10 13.42
CA PRO A 44 -2.83 -3.35 12.38
C PRO A 44 -2.21 -4.23 11.29
N LEU A 45 -1.76 -5.44 11.67
CA LEU A 45 -1.16 -6.39 10.75
C LEU A 45 -2.18 -6.94 9.74
N LEU A 46 -3.42 -7.17 10.17
CA LEU A 46 -4.50 -7.64 9.29
C LEU A 46 -4.76 -6.61 8.18
N TRP A 47 -4.83 -5.32 8.53
CA TRP A 47 -5.04 -4.27 7.53
C TRP A 47 -3.89 -4.14 6.53
N ALA A 48 -2.65 -4.28 6.99
CA ALA A 48 -1.50 -4.31 6.09
C ALA A 48 -1.56 -5.50 5.11
N VAL A 49 -1.93 -6.69 5.59
CA VAL A 49 -2.08 -7.89 4.76
C VAL A 49 -3.22 -7.74 3.76
N VAL A 50 -4.38 -7.21 4.19
CA VAL A 50 -5.52 -6.95 3.30
C VAL A 50 -5.11 -5.99 2.18
N VAL A 51 -4.45 -4.87 2.51
CA VAL A 51 -4.00 -3.89 1.51
C VAL A 51 -2.95 -4.47 0.57
N PHE A 52 -2.06 -5.34 1.07
CA PHE A 52 -1.07 -6.00 0.23
C PHE A 52 -1.70 -6.86 -0.87
N PHE A 53 -2.68 -7.71 -0.52
CA PHE A 53 -3.29 -8.66 -1.46
C PHE A 53 -4.38 -8.04 -2.34
N THR A 54 -5.11 -7.04 -1.84
CA THR A 54 -6.20 -6.39 -2.59
C THR A 54 -5.77 -5.09 -3.28
N GLY A 55 -4.53 -4.64 -3.02
CA GLY A 55 -3.92 -3.46 -3.63
C GLY A 55 -4.71 -2.18 -3.36
N ILE A 56 -5.02 -1.46 -4.43
CA ILE A 56 -5.72 -0.17 -4.38
C ILE A 56 -7.09 -0.30 -3.72
N ILE A 57 -7.81 -1.41 -3.95
CA ILE A 57 -9.16 -1.62 -3.39
C ILE A 57 -9.09 -1.67 -1.85
N GLY A 58 -8.16 -2.46 -1.29
CA GLY A 58 -7.96 -2.51 0.17
C GLY A 58 -7.53 -1.17 0.73
N LEU A 59 -6.72 -0.41 0.00
CA LEU A 59 -6.29 0.91 0.41
C LEU A 59 -7.47 1.89 0.50
N ILE A 60 -8.38 1.87 -0.49
CA ILE A 60 -9.61 2.66 -0.47
C ILE A 60 -10.46 2.28 0.75
N ILE A 61 -10.66 0.98 1.00
CA ILE A 61 -11.44 0.50 2.16
C ILE A 61 -10.81 1.01 3.47
N TYR A 62 -9.50 0.85 3.62
CA TYR A 62 -8.77 1.30 4.80
C TYR A 62 -8.94 2.81 5.05
N PHE A 63 -8.79 3.63 4.01
CA PHE A 63 -8.86 5.08 4.14
C PHE A 63 -10.26 5.61 4.48
N PHE A 64 -11.30 5.04 3.89
CA PHE A 64 -12.66 5.58 4.02
C PHE A 64 -13.46 4.98 5.18
N PHE A 65 -13.27 3.70 5.48
CA PHE A 65 -14.12 2.99 6.44
C PHE A 65 -13.43 2.72 7.78
N ILE A 66 -12.10 2.57 7.77
CA ILE A 66 -11.36 2.10 8.96
C ILE A 66 -10.61 3.23 9.64
N ARG A 67 -9.99 4.10 8.84
CA ARG A 67 -9.20 5.21 9.35
C ARG A 67 -10.12 6.19 10.09
N PRO A 68 -10.00 6.36 11.43
CA PRO A 68 -10.83 7.30 12.15
C PRO A 68 -10.63 8.72 11.61
N LYS A 69 -11.74 9.42 11.34
CA LYS A 69 -11.72 10.85 11.05
C LYS A 69 -11.21 11.57 12.30
N LYS A 70 -10.30 12.53 12.13
CA LYS A 70 -9.99 13.46 13.21
C LYS A 70 -11.27 14.24 13.50
N GLU A 71 -11.80 14.13 14.70
CA GLU A 71 -12.84 15.05 15.16
C GLU A 71 -12.24 16.45 15.15
N THR A 72 -12.75 17.30 14.25
CA THR A 72 -12.48 18.72 14.32
C THR A 72 -13.31 19.25 15.47
N VAL A 73 -12.69 19.43 16.65
CA VAL A 73 -13.34 20.13 17.75
C VAL A 73 -13.68 21.53 17.21
N PRO A 74 -14.97 21.93 17.15
CA PRO A 74 -15.32 23.26 16.68
C PRO A 74 -14.64 24.28 17.60
N PRO A 75 -14.18 25.43 17.05
CA PRO A 75 -13.56 26.46 17.86
C PRO A 75 -14.50 26.85 19.01
N PRO A 76 -13.97 27.16 20.21
CA PRO A 76 -14.79 27.62 21.33
C PRO A 76 -15.68 28.80 20.88
N PRO A 77 -16.95 28.88 21.33
CA PRO A 77 -17.78 30.05 21.10
C PRO A 77 -17.07 31.34 21.57
N PRO A 78 -17.24 32.47 20.85
CA PRO A 78 -16.60 33.75 21.18
C PRO A 78 -17.06 34.32 22.54
#